data_AF-A0A1M5M6V8-F1
#
_entry.id   AF-A0A1M5M6V8-F1
#
_cell.length_a   1.000
_cell.length_b   1.000
_cell.length_c   1.000
_cell.angle_alpha   90.00
_cell.angle_beta   90.00
_cell.angle_gamma   90.00
#
_symmetry.space_group_name_H-M   'P 1'
#
loop_
_entity.id
_entity.type
_entity.pdbx_description
1 polymer ?
#
loop_
_entity_poly.entity_id
_entity_poly.type
_entity_poly.pdbx_seq_one_letter_code
_entity_poly.pdbx_strand_id
1 'polypeptide(L)'
;MSIGIEFAEKATADRFRENGDEYVCPVDDDARMRTVHFVSDAPDHLIEQARAESDEGLALREDEAGQVPLTDAERDRIDFSKDGVNVPYARSIKALAQKHGVSDWTAHFDPSLTVDEHRQVMRESGREGGGAPCEPDGRDAERQANAAAREQKEGCNHAHDHCEHGDPDACEYL
;
A
#
# COMPACT_ATOMS: atom_id res chain seq x y z
N MET A 1 12.00 23.71 -18.63
CA MET A 1 11.99 22.25 -18.55
C MET A 1 12.23 21.92 -17.10
N SER A 2 11.44 21.05 -16.48
CA SER A 2 11.58 20.67 -15.08
C SER A 2 12.00 19.20 -14.97
N ILE A 3 12.57 18.83 -13.83
CA ILE A 3 12.97 17.47 -13.49
C ILE A 3 11.99 16.97 -12.43
N GLY A 4 11.10 16.05 -12.79
CA GLY A 4 10.16 15.43 -11.85
C GLY A 4 10.77 14.21 -11.16
N ILE A 5 10.74 14.19 -9.83
CA ILE A 5 11.19 13.07 -9.00
C ILE A 5 10.04 12.65 -8.08
N GLU A 6 9.64 11.39 -8.14
CA GLU A 6 8.54 10.83 -7.36
C GLU A 6 9.07 10.19 -6.08
N PHE A 7 8.53 10.57 -4.93
CA PHE A 7 8.88 9.98 -3.64
C PHE A 7 7.83 8.97 -3.18
N ALA A 8 8.24 7.98 -2.39
CA ALA A 8 7.32 7.00 -1.83
C ALA A 8 6.30 7.62 -0.86
N GLU A 9 6.75 8.60 -0.06
CA GLU A 9 5.93 9.32 0.90
C GLU A 9 5.83 10.81 0.57
N LYS A 10 4.64 11.38 0.79
CA LYS A 10 4.41 12.81 0.63
C LYS A 10 5.28 13.64 1.58
N ALA A 11 5.47 13.20 2.82
CA ALA A 11 6.28 13.91 3.81
C ALA A 11 7.74 14.06 3.35
N THR A 12 8.28 13.05 2.66
CA THR A 12 9.61 13.14 2.06
C THR A 12 9.65 14.14 0.91
N ALA A 13 8.65 14.11 0.02
CA ALA A 13 8.52 15.11 -1.05
C ALA A 13 8.46 16.55 -0.48
N ASP A 14 7.66 16.76 0.56
CA ASP A 14 7.51 18.07 1.21
C ASP A 14 8.82 18.55 1.84
N ARG A 15 9.60 17.66 2.45
CA ARG A 15 10.94 17.99 2.97
C ARG A 15 11.88 18.53 1.89
N PHE A 16 11.83 17.97 0.68
CA PHE A 16 12.62 18.46 -0.45
C PHE A 16 12.11 19.80 -0.97
N ARG A 17 10.80 20.06 -0.92
CA ARG A 17 10.25 21.39 -1.23
C ARG A 17 10.69 22.43 -0.23
N GLU A 18 10.67 22.11 1.06
CA GLU A 18 11.03 23.04 2.13
C GLU A 18 12.54 23.35 2.12
N ASN A 19 13.39 22.33 1.98
CA ASN A 19 14.84 22.51 1.99
C ASN A 19 15.41 23.06 0.66
N GLY A 20 14.68 22.88 -0.44
CA GLY A 20 15.09 23.22 -1.79
C GLY A 20 14.16 24.22 -2.48
N ASP A 21 13.41 25.03 -1.74
CA ASP A 21 12.35 25.92 -2.25
C ASP A 21 12.81 26.78 -3.43
N GLU A 22 14.06 27.29 -3.39
CA GLU A 22 14.66 28.08 -4.46
C GLU A 22 14.84 27.33 -5.79
N TYR A 23 14.84 25.99 -5.74
CA TYR A 23 15.00 25.09 -6.88
C TYR A 23 13.71 24.33 -7.25
N VAL A 24 12.60 24.55 -6.54
CA VAL A 24 11.30 23.99 -6.90
C VAL A 24 10.72 24.77 -8.09
N CYS A 25 10.17 24.06 -9.07
CA CYS A 25 9.58 24.67 -10.26
C CYS A 25 8.19 25.24 -9.93
N PRO A 26 7.98 26.57 -9.96
CA PRO A 26 6.72 27.17 -9.52
C PRO A 26 5.56 26.95 -10.51
N VAL A 27 5.85 26.45 -11.71
CA VAL A 27 4.85 26.22 -12.77
C VAL A 27 4.39 24.77 -12.78
N ASP A 28 5.32 23.83 -12.59
CA ASP A 28 5.05 22.40 -12.74
C ASP A 28 4.86 21.68 -11.40
N ASP A 29 5.38 22.21 -10.29
CA ASP A 29 5.25 21.55 -8.98
C ASP A 29 3.84 21.74 -8.39
N ASP A 30 3.29 20.64 -7.87
CA ASP A 30 2.03 20.62 -7.13
C ASP A 30 2.27 19.98 -5.77
N ALA A 31 2.21 20.79 -4.71
CA ALA A 31 2.44 20.36 -3.32
C ALA A 31 1.44 19.30 -2.83
N ARG A 32 0.34 19.04 -3.57
CA ARG A 32 -0.57 17.93 -3.27
C ARG A 32 0.00 16.58 -3.70
N MET A 33 0.97 16.57 -4.59
CA MET A 33 1.59 15.38 -5.17
C MET A 33 2.83 14.96 -4.38
N ARG A 34 3.13 13.65 -4.45
CA ARG A 34 4.40 13.07 -3.96
C ARG A 34 5.57 13.27 -4.93
N THR A 35 5.30 13.87 -6.09
CA THR A 35 6.33 14.21 -7.09
C THR A 35 6.75 15.64 -6.90
N VAL A 36 8.05 15.87 -6.74
CA VAL A 36 8.63 17.22 -6.72
C VAL A 36 9.19 17.54 -8.10
N HIS A 37 8.78 18.68 -8.65
CA HIS A 37 9.34 19.19 -9.90
C HIS A 37 10.41 20.23 -9.58
N PHE A 38 11.67 19.92 -9.90
CA PHE A 38 12.79 20.86 -9.77
C PHE A 38 13.01 21.64 -11.07
N VAL A 39 13.48 22.89 -10.96
CA VAL A 39 13.96 23.64 -12.13
C VAL A 39 15.17 22.95 -12.75
N SER A 40 15.36 23.09 -14.06
CA SER A 40 16.49 22.47 -14.77
C SER A 40 17.87 22.99 -14.35
N ASP A 41 17.94 24.09 -13.62
CA ASP A 41 19.18 24.68 -13.07
C ASP A 41 19.44 24.25 -11.61
N ALA A 42 18.63 23.34 -11.08
CA ALA A 42 18.84 22.78 -9.75
C ALA A 42 20.21 22.10 -9.69
N PRO A 43 20.98 22.29 -8.60
CA PRO A 43 22.33 21.77 -8.51
C PRO A 43 22.33 20.24 -8.46
N ASP A 44 23.30 19.61 -9.14
CA ASP A 44 23.34 18.16 -9.33
C ASP A 44 23.27 17.38 -8.02
N HIS A 45 23.95 17.83 -6.96
CA HIS A 45 23.95 17.15 -5.66
C HIS A 45 22.54 17.06 -5.03
N LEU A 46 21.69 18.06 -5.24
CA LEU A 46 20.31 18.05 -4.76
C LEU A 46 19.49 17.03 -5.54
N ILE A 47 19.66 17.00 -6.86
CA ILE A 47 18.97 16.06 -7.76
C ILE A 47 19.40 14.62 -7.47
N GLU A 48 20.69 14.39 -7.27
CA GLU A 48 21.23 13.07 -6.91
C GLU A 48 20.71 12.61 -5.54
N GLN A 49 20.68 13.50 -4.55
CA GLN A 49 20.12 13.18 -3.24
C GLN A 49 18.62 12.84 -3.32
N ALA A 50 17.85 13.64 -4.07
CA ALA A 50 16.43 13.41 -4.29
C ALA A 50 16.17 12.06 -4.98
N ARG A 51 16.98 11.70 -5.98
CA ARG A 51 16.89 10.39 -6.65
C ARG A 51 17.23 9.24 -5.73
N ALA A 52 18.29 9.35 -4.93
CA ALA A 52 18.67 8.29 -3.99
C ALA A 52 17.55 8.00 -2.97
N GLU A 53 16.97 9.05 -2.39
CA GLU A 53 15.85 8.91 -1.45
C GLU A 53 14.58 8.38 -2.13
N SER A 54 14.29 8.84 -3.36
CA SER A 54 13.21 8.31 -4.19
C SER A 54 13.38 6.81 -4.41
N ASP A 55 14.55 6.38 -4.86
CA ASP A 55 14.85 4.98 -5.19
C ASP A 55 14.77 4.10 -3.94
N GLU A 56 15.33 4.54 -2.81
CA GLU A 56 15.24 3.82 -1.53
C GLU A 56 13.79 3.70 -1.05
N GLY A 57 13.05 4.81 -1.02
CA GLY A 57 11.66 4.81 -0.57
C GLY A 57 10.77 3.96 -1.47
N LEU A 58 10.93 4.06 -2.80
CA LEU A 58 10.15 3.28 -3.75
C LEU A 58 10.48 1.79 -3.64
N ALA A 59 11.76 1.43 -3.46
CA ALA A 59 12.15 0.04 -3.20
C ALA A 59 11.52 -0.50 -1.91
N LEU A 60 11.46 0.29 -0.84
CA LEU A 60 10.79 -0.10 0.41
C LEU A 60 9.28 -0.29 0.22
N ARG A 61 8.64 0.58 -0.56
CA ARG A 61 7.20 0.50 -0.86
C ARG A 61 6.85 -0.65 -1.79
N GLU A 62 7.66 -0.93 -2.80
CA GLU A 62 7.57 -2.16 -3.59
C GLU A 62 7.85 -3.39 -2.72
N ASP A 63 8.58 -3.21 -1.61
CA ASP A 63 8.79 -4.29 -0.66
C ASP A 63 7.57 -4.63 0.19
N GLU A 64 6.64 -3.69 0.38
CA GLU A 64 5.33 -3.91 1.00
C GLU A 64 4.44 -4.75 0.10
N ALA A 65 4.36 -6.06 0.38
CA ALA A 65 3.30 -6.86 -0.22
C ALA A 65 1.94 -6.33 0.28
N GLY A 66 1.02 -6.05 -0.63
CA GLY A 66 -0.30 -5.49 -0.33
C GLY A 66 -1.20 -6.43 0.49
N GLN A 67 -2.48 -6.53 0.16
CA GLN A 67 -3.39 -7.46 0.86
C GLN A 67 -3.98 -8.48 -0.10
N VAL A 68 -3.79 -9.76 0.21
CA VAL A 68 -4.40 -10.86 -0.55
C VAL A 68 -5.59 -11.42 0.24
N PRO A 69 -6.78 -11.60 -0.37
CA PRO A 69 -7.94 -12.17 0.30
C PRO A 69 -7.66 -13.55 0.89
N LEU A 70 -8.21 -13.82 2.07
CA LEU A 70 -8.16 -15.15 2.69
C LEU A 70 -9.26 -16.04 2.10
N THR A 71 -8.91 -17.28 1.80
CA THR A 71 -9.86 -18.36 1.56
C THR A 71 -10.51 -18.78 2.89
N ASP A 72 -11.67 -19.44 2.82
CA ASP A 72 -12.35 -19.90 4.03
C ASP A 72 -11.50 -20.93 4.80
N ALA A 73 -10.83 -21.84 4.10
CA ALA A 73 -9.94 -22.82 4.72
C ALA A 73 -8.72 -22.19 5.42
N GLU A 74 -8.21 -21.05 4.94
CA GLU A 74 -7.15 -20.31 5.63
C GLU A 74 -7.70 -19.58 6.86
N ARG A 75 -8.91 -19.02 6.76
CA ARG A 75 -9.58 -18.35 7.87
C ARG A 75 -9.81 -19.30 9.04
N ASP A 76 -10.21 -20.54 8.75
CA ASP A 76 -10.45 -21.57 9.78
C ASP A 76 -9.17 -22.02 10.51
N ARG A 77 -8.00 -21.81 9.91
CA ARG A 77 -6.69 -22.16 10.51
C ARG A 77 -6.09 -21.06 11.36
N ILE A 78 -6.61 -19.84 11.25
CA ILE A 78 -6.09 -18.67 11.96
C ILE A 78 -6.93 -18.42 13.20
N ASP A 79 -6.26 -18.30 14.34
CA ASP A 79 -6.90 -17.95 15.60
C ASP A 79 -7.06 -16.43 15.73
N PHE A 80 -8.20 -15.91 15.27
CA PHE A 80 -8.57 -14.48 15.39
C PHE A 80 -9.00 -14.07 16.81
N SER A 81 -9.04 -14.99 17.77
CA SER A 81 -9.36 -14.65 19.16
C SER A 81 -8.16 -14.06 19.91
N LYS A 82 -6.95 -14.17 19.33
CA LYS A 82 -5.70 -13.66 19.91
C LYS A 82 -5.57 -12.16 19.71
N ASP A 83 -4.98 -11.50 20.71
CA ASP A 83 -4.74 -10.07 20.67
C ASP A 83 -3.82 -9.67 19.50
N GLY A 84 -4.15 -8.56 18.83
CA GLY A 84 -3.44 -8.11 17.63
C GLY A 84 -3.75 -8.86 16.33
N VAL A 85 -4.46 -9.99 16.37
CA VAL A 85 -4.80 -10.77 15.17
C VAL A 85 -6.11 -10.29 14.56
N ASN A 86 -6.05 -9.71 13.37
CA ASN A 86 -7.22 -9.29 12.61
C ASN A 86 -7.12 -9.68 11.13
N VAL A 87 -8.24 -9.59 10.41
CA VAL A 87 -8.33 -9.97 9.00
C VAL A 87 -7.37 -9.15 8.12
N PRO A 88 -7.28 -7.81 8.23
CA PRO A 88 -6.29 -7.03 7.48
C PRO A 88 -4.85 -7.52 7.67
N TYR A 89 -4.46 -7.79 8.92
CA TYR A 89 -3.13 -8.29 9.27
C TYR A 89 -2.82 -9.65 8.62
N ALA A 90 -3.75 -10.60 8.71
CA ALA A 90 -3.61 -11.90 8.07
C ALA A 90 -3.53 -11.80 6.52
N ARG A 91 -4.27 -10.86 5.91
CA ARG A 91 -4.20 -10.61 4.46
C ARG A 91 -2.86 -10.05 4.02
N SER A 92 -2.22 -9.21 4.85
CA SER A 92 -0.87 -8.70 4.58
C SER A 92 0.17 -9.82 4.63
N ILE A 93 0.08 -10.72 5.62
CA ILE A 93 0.99 -11.87 5.72
C ILE A 93 0.82 -12.83 4.55
N LYS A 94 -0.42 -13.08 4.11
CA LYS A 94 -0.67 -13.86 2.89
C LYS A 94 -0.06 -13.23 1.64
N ALA A 95 -0.09 -11.90 1.53
CA ALA A 95 0.55 -11.20 0.42
C ALA A 95 2.08 -11.38 0.44
N LEU A 96 2.70 -11.28 1.62
CA LEU A 96 4.13 -11.55 1.81
C LEU A 96 4.49 -12.99 1.41
N ALA A 97 3.67 -13.95 1.81
CA ALA A 97 3.84 -15.34 1.43
C ALA A 97 3.75 -15.56 -0.08
N GLN A 98 2.74 -14.97 -0.74
CA GLN A 98 2.59 -15.06 -2.19
C GLN A 98 3.80 -14.45 -2.92
N LYS A 99 4.27 -13.28 -2.47
CA LYS A 99 5.45 -12.61 -3.02
C LYS A 99 6.72 -13.47 -2.91
N HIS A 100 6.88 -14.22 -1.83
CA HIS A 100 8.04 -15.08 -1.60
C HIS A 100 7.84 -16.55 -2.03
N GLY A 101 6.71 -16.89 -2.66
CA GLY A 101 6.44 -18.24 -3.15
C GLY A 101 6.13 -19.28 -2.05
N VAL A 102 5.68 -18.84 -0.86
CA VAL A 102 5.35 -19.72 0.26
C VAL A 102 3.90 -20.19 0.14
N SER A 103 3.71 -21.46 -0.21
CA SER A 103 2.37 -22.05 -0.44
C SER A 103 1.59 -22.40 0.84
N ASP A 104 2.26 -22.86 1.91
CA ASP A 104 1.61 -23.13 3.21
C ASP A 104 1.99 -22.10 4.26
N TRP A 105 1.60 -20.85 4.01
CA TRP A 105 1.96 -19.72 4.87
C TRP A 105 1.30 -19.78 6.26
N THR A 106 0.14 -20.45 6.38
CA THR A 106 -0.56 -20.60 7.67
C THR A 106 0.26 -21.38 8.69
N ALA A 107 1.16 -22.26 8.25
CA ALA A 107 2.10 -22.97 9.12
C ALA A 107 3.18 -22.05 9.73
N HIS A 108 3.44 -20.90 9.11
CA HIS A 108 4.40 -19.89 9.53
C HIS A 108 3.74 -18.66 10.17
N PHE A 109 2.43 -18.73 10.43
CA PHE A 109 1.69 -17.63 11.04
C PHE A 109 1.88 -17.63 12.56
N ASP A 110 2.62 -16.65 13.07
CA ASP A 110 2.81 -16.45 14.50
C ASP A 110 2.17 -15.13 14.95
N PRO A 111 1.04 -15.16 15.67
CA PRO A 111 0.33 -13.96 16.09
C PRO A 111 1.10 -13.05 17.04
N SER A 112 2.24 -13.48 17.59
CA SER A 112 3.12 -12.65 18.40
C SER A 112 4.08 -11.78 17.58
N LEU A 113 4.22 -12.05 16.28
CA LEU A 113 5.10 -11.31 15.38
C LEU A 113 4.35 -10.15 14.71
N THR A 114 5.06 -9.08 14.40
CA THR A 114 4.59 -8.00 13.53
C THR A 114 4.57 -8.43 12.06
N VAL A 115 3.99 -7.60 11.19
CA VAL A 115 4.04 -7.82 9.73
C VAL A 115 5.50 -7.80 9.24
N ASP A 116 6.31 -6.90 9.78
CA ASP A 116 7.73 -6.78 9.41
C ASP A 116 8.54 -7.99 9.84
N GLU A 117 8.26 -8.57 11.00
CA GLU A 117 8.90 -9.82 11.44
C GLU A 117 8.45 -11.01 10.58
N HIS A 118 7.18 -11.08 10.20
CA HIS A 118 6.70 -12.08 9.24
C HIS A 118 7.35 -11.95 7.86
N ARG A 119 7.74 -10.75 7.43
CA ARG A 119 8.47 -10.56 6.17
C ARG A 119 9.75 -11.39 6.16
N GLN A 120 10.51 -11.36 7.25
CA GLN A 120 11.74 -12.16 7.35
C GLN A 120 11.42 -13.66 7.30
N VAL A 121 10.42 -14.11 8.07
CA VAL A 121 10.00 -15.51 8.11
C VAL A 121 9.58 -16.00 6.72
N MET A 122 8.72 -15.26 6.00
CA MET A 122 8.25 -15.65 4.67
C MET A 122 9.36 -15.64 3.63
N ARG A 123 10.29 -14.69 3.71
CA ARG A 123 11.48 -14.64 2.83
C ARG A 123 12.39 -15.85 3.04
N GLU A 124 12.59 -16.27 4.28
CA GLU A 124 13.41 -17.44 4.62
C GLU A 124 12.72 -18.74 4.19
N SER A 125 11.44 -18.92 4.54
CA SER A 125 10.64 -20.09 4.12
C SER A 125 10.56 -20.25 2.61
N GLY A 126 10.45 -19.15 1.85
CA GLY A 126 10.43 -19.20 0.38
C GLY A 126 11.74 -19.68 -0.23
N ARG A 127 12.88 -19.35 0.40
CA ARG A 127 14.22 -19.79 -0.02
C ARG A 127 14.48 -21.26 0.31
N GLU A 128 14.01 -21.71 1.48
CA GLU A 128 14.20 -23.10 1.94
C GLU A 128 13.24 -24.08 1.27
N GLY A 129 12.03 -23.64 0.92
CA GLY A 129 10.98 -24.46 0.31
C GLY A 129 11.15 -24.76 -1.19
N GLY A 130 12.19 -24.23 -1.85
CA GLY A 130 12.46 -24.50 -3.27
C GLY A 130 11.38 -24.00 -4.25
N GLY A 131 10.51 -23.09 -3.82
CA GLY A 131 9.47 -22.50 -4.67
C GLY A 131 10.07 -21.45 -5.59
N ALA A 132 9.96 -21.65 -6.91
CA ALA A 132 10.16 -20.56 -7.85
C ALA A 132 9.20 -19.41 -7.50
N PRO A 133 9.60 -18.13 -7.68
CA PRO A 133 8.67 -17.02 -7.52
C PRO A 133 7.44 -17.30 -8.40
N CYS A 134 6.26 -17.45 -7.80
CA CYS A 134 5.02 -17.46 -8.56
C CYS A 134 4.91 -16.08 -9.18
N GLU A 135 5.12 -15.96 -10.49
CA GLU A 135 4.75 -14.73 -11.21
C GLU A 135 3.29 -14.41 -10.84
N PRO A 136 2.98 -13.17 -10.43
CA PRO A 136 1.63 -12.81 -10.08
C PRO A 136 0.75 -13.04 -11.31
N ASP A 137 -0.22 -13.96 -11.22
CA ASP A 137 -1.18 -14.19 -12.30
C ASP A 137 -1.98 -12.89 -12.48
N GLY A 138 -1.73 -12.16 -13.56
CA GLY A 138 -2.32 -10.84 -13.83
C GLY A 138 -3.85 -10.84 -13.83
N ARG A 139 -4.50 -12.01 -13.83
CA ARG A 139 -5.96 -12.14 -13.74
C ARG A 139 -6.51 -11.92 -12.33
N ASP A 140 -5.71 -12.11 -11.28
CA ASP A 140 -6.14 -11.87 -9.91
C ASP A 140 -6.06 -10.37 -9.55
N ALA A 141 -5.03 -9.66 -10.03
CA ALA A 141 -4.94 -8.20 -9.90
C ALA A 141 -6.10 -7.48 -10.62
N GLU A 142 -6.49 -7.96 -11.81
CA GLU A 142 -7.62 -7.40 -12.58
C GLU A 142 -8.97 -7.67 -11.89
N ARG A 143 -9.15 -8.84 -11.25
CA ARG A 143 -10.33 -9.15 -10.44
C ARG A 143 -10.40 -8.27 -9.18
N GLN A 144 -9.25 -7.94 -8.59
CA GLN A 144 -9.15 -7.08 -7.40
C GLN A 144 -9.46 -5.60 -7.72
N ALA A 145 -9.00 -5.09 -8.87
CA ALA A 145 -9.36 -3.76 -9.37
C ALA A 145 -10.87 -3.64 -9.64
N ASN A 146 -11.49 -4.71 -10.16
CA ASN A 146 -12.94 -4.73 -10.43
C ASN A 146 -13.78 -4.80 -9.14
N ALA A 147 -13.29 -5.48 -8.10
CA ALA A 147 -13.97 -5.54 -6.79
C ALA A 147 -13.93 -4.19 -6.06
N ALA A 148 -12.77 -3.51 -6.05
CA ALA A 148 -12.64 -2.17 -5.48
C ALA A 148 -13.48 -1.12 -6.23
N ALA A 149 -13.63 -1.25 -7.56
CA ALA A 149 -14.51 -0.39 -8.34
C ALA A 149 -16.01 -0.62 -8.05
N ARG A 150 -16.41 -1.82 -7.62
CA ARG A 150 -17.79 -2.11 -7.18
C ARG A 150 -18.08 -1.56 -5.79
N GLU A 151 -17.14 -1.68 -4.85
CA GLU A 151 -17.28 -1.06 -3.52
C GLU A 151 -17.33 0.48 -3.58
N GLN A 152 -16.57 1.12 -4.47
CA GLN A 152 -16.68 2.57 -4.67
C GLN A 152 -17.98 3.02 -5.36
N LYS A 153 -18.61 2.16 -6.16
CA LYS A 153 -19.95 2.43 -6.73
C LYS A 153 -21.07 2.29 -5.69
N GLU A 154 -20.93 1.36 -4.74
CA GLU A 154 -21.91 1.18 -3.66
C GLU A 154 -21.72 2.20 -2.52
N GLY A 155 -20.50 2.71 -2.30
CA GLY A 155 -20.23 3.80 -1.35
C GLY A 155 -20.73 5.19 -1.78
N CYS A 156 -20.97 5.42 -3.08
CA CYS A 156 -21.42 6.71 -3.61
C CYS A 156 -22.95 6.86 -3.79
N ASN A 157 -23.78 5.90 -3.37
CA ASN A 157 -25.25 6.02 -3.45
C ASN A 157 -25.99 5.90 -2.11
N HIS A 158 -25.28 5.74 -0.98
CA HIS A 158 -25.95 5.55 0.32
C HIS A 158 -26.49 6.84 0.98
N ALA A 159 -26.24 8.01 0.39
CA ALA A 159 -26.69 9.29 0.95
C ALA A 159 -27.97 9.87 0.31
N HIS A 160 -28.55 9.25 -0.73
CA HIS A 160 -29.74 9.77 -1.41
C HIS A 160 -31.04 9.00 -1.08
N ASP A 161 -30.97 7.71 -0.73
CA ASP A 161 -32.18 6.88 -0.56
C ASP A 161 -32.79 6.89 0.85
N HIS A 162 -32.18 7.57 1.83
CA HIS A 162 -32.70 7.57 3.21
C HIS A 162 -33.73 8.68 3.50
N CYS A 163 -34.09 9.51 2.52
CA CYS A 163 -35.10 10.58 2.69
C CYS A 163 -36.49 10.21 2.15
N GLU A 164 -36.61 9.28 1.19
CA GLU A 164 -37.90 8.99 0.54
C GLU A 164 -38.83 8.00 1.28
N HIS A 165 -38.44 7.48 2.46
CA HIS A 165 -39.30 6.57 3.24
C HIS A 165 -39.37 6.84 4.76
N GLY A 166 -39.48 8.11 5.14
CA GLY A 166 -40.29 8.54 6.29
C GLY A 166 -39.88 8.14 7.70
N ASP A 167 -38.81 8.75 8.23
CA ASP A 167 -38.55 8.82 9.68
C ASP A 167 -38.12 10.26 10.07
N PRO A 168 -38.95 11.03 10.78
CA PRO A 168 -38.75 12.48 10.99
C PRO A 168 -37.72 12.88 12.08
N ASP A 169 -37.03 11.96 12.75
CA ASP A 169 -36.13 12.30 13.88
C ASP A 169 -34.62 12.35 13.53
N ALA A 170 -34.24 12.34 12.24
CA ALA A 170 -32.83 12.35 11.82
C ALA A 170 -32.31 13.71 11.30
N CYS A 171 -32.92 14.83 11.71
CA CYS A 171 -32.54 16.18 11.25
C CYS A 171 -31.73 17.03 12.25
N GLU A 172 -31.18 16.45 13.33
CA GLU A 172 -30.36 17.21 14.29
C GLU A 172 -28.86 17.28 13.92
N TYR A 173 -28.38 16.44 12.99
CA TYR A 173 -26.96 16.39 12.64
C TYR A 173 -26.67 16.78 11.18
N LEU A 174 -27.26 17.89 10.74
CA LEU A 174 -26.76 18.67 9.59
C LEU A 174 -26.13 19.98 10.08
#